data_AF-A0A7C7A2T8-F1
#
_entry.id   AF-A0A7C7A2T8-F1
#
_cell.length_a   1.000
_cell.length_b   1.000
_cell.length_c   1.000
_cell.angle_alpha   90.00
_cell.angle_beta   90.00
_cell.angle_gamma   90.00
#
_symmetry.space_group_name_H-M   'P 1'
#
loop_
_entity.id
_entity.type
_entity.pdbx_description
1 polymer ?
#
loop_
_entity_poly.entity_id
_entity_poly.type
_entity_poly.pdbx_seq_one_letter_code
_entity_poly.pdbx_strand_id
1 'polypeptide(L)' 'PTKLILGIPVIAPDTLTEIEKQVDELVFVISREPFYAVGQFYKNFSQVSDAEVMRVLNKRGFSCSI' A
#
# COMPACT_ATOMS: atom_id res chain seq x y z
N PRO A 1 16.72 12.01 -0.86
CA PRO A 1 16.08 11.29 -1.99
C PRO A 1 15.83 12.29 -3.13
N THR A 2 15.92 11.87 -4.39
CA THR A 2 15.77 12.76 -5.56
C THR A 2 14.39 12.69 -6.21
N LYS A 3 13.60 11.65 -5.93
CA LYS A 3 12.22 11.48 -6.38
C LYS A 3 11.44 10.62 -5.38
N LEU A 4 10.18 10.96 -5.12
CA LEU A 4 9.24 10.20 -4.30
C LEU A 4 8.15 9.61 -5.20
N ILE A 5 8.16 8.29 -5.34
CA ILE A 5 7.18 7.53 -6.13
C ILE A 5 6.32 6.71 -5.18
N LEU A 6 5.00 6.85 -5.27
CA LEU A 6 4.05 6.02 -4.53
C LEU A 6 3.45 4.95 -5.44
N GLY A 7 3.64 3.69 -5.09
CA GLY A 7 3.04 2.54 -5.77
C GLY A 7 2.05 1.83 -4.86
N ILE A 8 0.77 1.81 -5.25
CA ILE A 8 -0.31 1.18 -4.47
C ILE A 8 -1.30 0.43 -5.38
N PRO A 9 -1.95 -0.65 -4.92
CA PRO A 9 -2.90 -1.37 -5.76
C PRO A 9 -4.19 -0.59 -6.04
N VAL A 10 -4.75 0.03 -4.99
CA VAL A 10 -6.05 0.70 -5.04
C VAL A 10 -6.01 2.01 -4.25
N ILE A 11 -6.76 3.01 -4.71
CA ILE A 11 -6.90 4.31 -4.07
C ILE A 11 -8.32 4.83 -4.24
N ALA A 12 -8.85 5.49 -3.21
CA ALA A 12 -10.14 6.15 -3.30
C ALA A 12 -10.05 7.42 -4.18
N PRO A 13 -11.04 7.72 -5.03
CA PRO A 13 -10.98 8.88 -5.94
C PRO A 13 -10.77 10.24 -5.26
N ASP A 14 -11.31 10.42 -4.05
CA ASP A 14 -11.09 11.61 -3.22
C ASP A 14 -9.62 11.73 -2.77
N THR A 15 -9.06 10.64 -2.25
CA THR A 15 -7.68 10.53 -1.75
C THR A 15 -6.67 10.68 -2.89
N LEU A 16 -7.00 10.20 -4.09
CA LEU A 16 -6.17 10.33 -5.29
C LEU A 16 -5.81 11.81 -5.54
N THR A 17 -6.80 12.69 -5.47
CA THR A 17 -6.64 14.13 -5.73
C THR A 17 -5.72 14.82 -4.71
N GLU A 18 -5.71 14.33 -3.47
CA GLU A 18 -4.86 14.86 -2.39
C GLU A 18 -3.43 14.31 -2.45
N ILE A 19 -3.29 13.03 -2.78
CA ILE A 19 -2.00 12.32 -2.80
C ILE A 19 -1.16 12.69 -4.03
N GLU A 20 -1.77 12.90 -5.20
CA GLU A 20 -1.04 13.35 -6.40
C GLU A 20 -0.25 14.65 -6.18
N LYS A 21 -0.65 15.47 -5.21
CA LYS A 21 0.03 16.74 -4.87
C LYS A 21 1.23 16.55 -3.93
N GLN A 22 1.39 15.37 -3.34
CA GLN A 22 2.38 15.08 -2.30
C GLN A 22 3.55 14.22 -2.81
N VAL A 23 3.43 13.66 -4.01
CA VAL A 23 4.42 12.75 -4.60
C VAL A 23 4.81 13.24 -5.99
N ASP A 24 6.02 12.91 -6.43
CA ASP A 24 6.47 13.25 -7.79
C ASP A 24 5.82 12.34 -8.84
N GLU A 25 5.46 11.12 -8.44
CA GLU A 25 4.80 10.14 -9.31
C GLU A 25 3.90 9.21 -8.48
N LEU A 26 2.70 8.98 -8.99
CA LEU A 26 1.73 8.07 -8.39
C LEU A 26 1.38 6.96 -9.39
N VAL A 27 1.53 5.71 -8.96
CA VAL A 27 1.22 4.52 -9.76
C VAL A 27 0.17 3.69 -9.02
N PHE A 28 -0.99 3.50 -9.66
CA PHE A 28 -2.09 2.70 -9.11
C PHE A 28 -2.78 1.85 -10.16
N VAL A 29 -3.47 0.79 -9.72
CA VAL A 29 -4.19 -0.14 -10.62
C VAL A 29 -5.67 0.23 -10.72
N ILE A 30 -6.32 0.56 -9.59
CA ILE A 30 -7.77 0.85 -9.55
C ILE A 30 -8.04 2.11 -8.71
N SER A 31 -8.80 3.04 -9.29
CA SER A 31 -9.47 4.14 -8.61
C SER A 31 -10.85 4.33 -9.27
N ARG A 32 -11.92 3.98 -8.56
CA ARG A 32 -13.30 4.09 -9.08
C ARG A 32 -14.32 4.16 -7.95
N GLU A 33 -15.43 4.83 -8.20
CA GLU A 33 -16.62 4.79 -7.35
C GLU A 33 -17.55 3.62 -7.71
N PRO A 34 -18.30 3.05 -6.74
CA PRO A 34 -18.25 3.38 -5.31
C PRO A 34 -17.02 2.80 -4.60
N PHE A 35 -16.37 3.57 -3.73
CA PHE A 35 -15.23 3.11 -2.91
C PHE A 35 -15.60 3.01 -1.42
N TYR A 36 -16.10 1.83 -0.99
CA TYR A 36 -16.46 1.62 0.42
C TYR A 36 -15.28 1.32 1.36
N ALA A 37 -14.39 0.42 0.96
CA ALA A 37 -13.25 -0.02 1.77
C ALA A 37 -12.14 -0.62 0.90
N VAL A 38 -10.90 -0.66 1.41
CA VAL A 38 -9.77 -1.30 0.69
C VAL A 38 -10.02 -2.79 0.47
N GLY A 39 -10.61 -3.48 1.45
CA GLY A 39 -10.82 -4.93 1.40
C GLY A 39 -11.73 -5.43 0.27
N GLN A 40 -12.62 -4.57 -0.25
CA GLN A 40 -13.55 -4.96 -1.34
C GLN A 40 -12.82 -5.40 -2.63
N PHE A 41 -11.58 -4.93 -2.82
CA PHE A 41 -10.77 -5.22 -4.00
C PHE A 41 -9.96 -6.51 -3.87
N TYR A 42 -9.99 -7.18 -2.72
CA TYR A 42 -9.22 -8.38 -2.45
C TYR A 42 -10.13 -9.57 -2.19
N LYS A 43 -9.89 -10.67 -2.90
CA LYS A 43 -10.55 -11.95 -2.61
C LYS A 43 -10.19 -12.49 -1.22
N ASN A 44 -8.96 -12.23 -0.78
CA ASN A 44 -8.50 -12.53 0.57
C ASN A 44 -7.94 -11.26 1.20
N PHE A 45 -8.60 -10.78 2.25
CA PHE A 45 -8.21 -9.62 3.04
C PHE A 45 -7.96 -10.01 4.51
N SER A 46 -7.40 -11.20 4.73
CA SER A 46 -7.00 -11.66 6.06
C SER A 46 -5.94 -10.75 6.67
N GLN A 47 -6.03 -10.53 7.98
CA GLN A 47 -5.03 -9.79 8.73
C GLN A 47 -3.64 -10.43 8.57
N VAL A 48 -2.62 -9.59 8.35
CA VAL A 48 -1.21 -10.00 8.40
C VAL A 48 -0.72 -9.85 9.83
N SER A 49 -0.17 -10.91 10.40
CA SER A 49 0.34 -10.87 11.78
C SER A 49 1.78 -10.35 11.86
N ASP A 50 2.17 -9.82 13.02
CA ASP A 50 3.54 -9.33 13.27
C ASP A 50 4.59 -10.40 12.99
N ALA A 51 4.31 -11.66 13.36
CA ALA A 51 5.21 -12.79 13.10
C ALA A 51 5.46 -12.98 11.59
N GLU A 52 4.45 -12.78 10.76
CA GLU A 52 4.58 -12.88 9.30
C GLU A 52 5.35 -11.71 8.71
N VAL A 53 5.12 -10.49 9.21
CA VAL A 53 5.90 -9.30 8.84
C VAL A 53 7.38 -9.54 9.15
N MET A 54 7.71 -9.96 10.37
CA MET A 54 9.07 -10.23 10.81
C MET A 54 9.74 -11.34 9.99
N ARG A 55 9.00 -12.40 9.66
CA ARG A 55 9.48 -13.46 8.78
C ARG A 55 9.86 -12.94 7.39
N VAL A 56 9.10 -12.00 6.82
CA VAL A 56 9.40 -11.41 5.50
C VAL A 56 10.61 -10.46 5.58
N LEU A 57 10.70 -9.65 6.62
CA LEU A 57 11.82 -8.73 6.83
C LEU A 57 13.15 -9.47 7.03
N ASN A 58 13.16 -10.51 7.88
CA ASN A 58 14.35 -11.33 8.13
C ASN A 58 14.84 -12.04 6.86
N LYS A 59 13.93 -12.52 6.00
CA LYS A 59 14.29 -13.10 4.68
C LYS A 59 15.03 -12.14 3.76
N ARG A 60 14.88 -10.82 3.97
CA ARG A 60 15.53 -9.77 3.16
C ARG A 60 16.77 -9.16 3.84
N GLY A 61 17.26 -9.78 4.92
CA GLY A 61 18.48 -9.36 5.61
C GLY A 61 18.27 -8.22 6.63
N PHE A 62 17.02 -7.86 6.93
CA PHE A 62 16.71 -6.95 8.02
C PHE A 62 16.57 -7.76 9.31
N SER A 63 17.67 -7.98 10.04
CA SER A 63 17.59 -8.66 11.34
C SER A 63 16.99 -7.70 12.37
N CYS A 64 15.78 -8.00 12.83
CA CYS A 64 15.21 -7.34 14.00
C CYS A 64 14.95 -8.44 15.04
N SER A 65 15.79 -8.48 16.07
CA SER A 65 15.57 -9.29 17.27
C SER A 65 14.53 -8.57 18.12
N ILE A 66 13.37 -9.20 18.31
CA ILE A 66 12.33 -8.73 19.25
C ILE A 66 12.72 -9.17 20.66
#